data_AF-A0A9E0JX68-F1
#
_entry.id   AF-A0A9E0JX68-F1
#
_cell.length_a   1.000
_cell.length_b   1.000
_cell.length_c   1.000
_cell.angle_alpha   90.00
_cell.angle_beta   90.00
_cell.angle_gamma   90.00
#
_symmetry.space_group_name_H-M   'P 1'
#
loop_
_entity.id
_entity.type
_entity.pdbx_description
1 polymer ?
#
loop_
_entity_poly.entity_id
_entity_poly.type
_entity_poly.pdbx_seq_one_letter_code
_entity_poly.pdbx_strand_id
1 'polypeptide(L)'
;MDEKISRRNLIKRSIRVGLAAGGLAVVGAAGYKLFSGKSIDDLYGPYPDNAKLKPLKLSNPSAPKPNVIIVYCDDLGYGDLGCYGNRVIRTPNIDGLARDGMRFTDYYSCNAVCAPSRAGLLTGRYPFRTGIIGNPYPAEN
;
A
#
# COMPACT_ATOMS: atom_id res chain seq x y z
N MET A 1 8.10 57.46 -11.56
CA MET A 1 8.47 57.37 -12.98
C MET A 1 7.74 56.18 -13.54
N ASP A 2 6.68 56.45 -14.31
CA ASP A 2 5.73 55.47 -14.82
C ASP A 2 6.33 54.83 -16.07
N GLU A 3 6.78 53.58 -15.96
CA GLU A 3 7.35 52.83 -17.09
C GLU A 3 6.19 52.51 -18.05
N LYS A 4 5.97 53.37 -19.06
CA LYS A 4 4.94 53.17 -20.09
C LYS A 4 5.14 51.81 -20.75
N ILE A 5 4.40 50.80 -20.29
CA ILE A 5 4.38 49.46 -20.86
C ILE A 5 3.90 49.58 -22.32
N SER A 6 4.85 49.47 -23.25
CA SER A 6 4.56 49.45 -24.68
C SER A 6 3.70 48.25 -25.02
N ARG A 7 2.63 48.44 -25.81
CA ARG A 7 1.73 47.37 -26.29
C ARG A 7 2.50 46.19 -26.89
N ARG A 8 3.63 46.46 -27.57
CA ARG A 8 4.52 45.41 -28.11
C ARG A 8 5.20 44.56 -27.02
N ASN A 9 5.60 45.17 -25.91
CA ASN A 9 6.24 44.45 -24.80
C ASN A 9 5.21 43.65 -23.99
N LEU A 10 4.00 44.18 -23.84
CA LEU A 10 2.90 43.45 -23.22
C LEU A 10 2.54 42.19 -24.03
N ILE A 11 2.37 42.31 -25.35
CA ILE A 11 2.10 41.18 -26.25
C ILE A 11 3.21 40.12 -26.16
N LYS A 12 4.49 40.54 -26.22
CA LYS A 12 5.63 39.61 -26.09
C LYS A 12 5.66 38.89 -24.75
N ARG A 13 5.29 39.56 -23.65
CA ARG A 13 5.22 38.97 -22.31
C ARG A 13 4.06 38.00 -22.19
N SER A 14 2.88 38.35 -22.70
CA SER A 14 1.70 37.47 -22.74
C SER A 14 1.93 36.21 -23.57
N ILE A 15 2.58 36.30 -24.74
CA ILE A 15 2.93 35.14 -25.56
C ILE A 15 3.91 34.22 -24.81
N ARG A 16 4.93 34.79 -24.15
CA ARG A 16 5.90 34.01 -23.37
C ARG A 16 5.26 33.29 -22.18
N VAL A 17 4.39 33.97 -21.43
CA VAL A 17 3.67 33.38 -20.30
C VAL A 17 2.69 32.30 -20.78
N GLY A 18 1.97 32.55 -21.88
CA GLY A 18 1.07 31.56 -22.48
C GLY A 18 1.79 30.31 -22.97
N LEU A 19 2.95 30.45 -23.63
CA LEU A 19 3.78 29.32 -24.05
C LEU A 19 4.38 28.55 -22.87
N ALA A 20 4.84 29.25 -21.83
CA ALA A 20 5.39 28.59 -20.63
C ALA A 20 4.32 27.80 -19.86
N ALA A 21 3.15 28.41 -19.64
CA ALA A 21 2.03 27.74 -18.98
C ALA A 21 1.47 26.57 -19.82
N GLY A 22 1.32 26.77 -21.13
CA GLY A 22 0.89 25.72 -22.06
C GLY A 22 1.89 24.56 -22.14
N GLY A 23 3.19 24.86 -22.20
CA GLY A 23 4.25 23.85 -22.20
C GLY A 23 4.25 23.01 -20.92
N LEU A 24 4.09 23.64 -19.75
CA LEU A 24 4.02 22.92 -18.47
C LEU A 24 2.80 21.99 -18.39
N ALA A 25 1.64 22.45 -18.85
CA ALA A 25 0.42 21.64 -18.87
C ALA A 25 0.54 20.44 -19.82
N VAL A 26 1.14 20.62 -21.00
CA VAL A 26 1.37 19.53 -21.96
C VAL A 26 2.34 18.50 -21.41
N VAL A 27 3.45 18.93 -20.79
CA VAL A 27 4.42 18.02 -20.17
C VAL A 27 3.78 17.26 -19.00
N GLY A 28 2.99 17.94 -18.17
CA GLY A 28 2.24 17.33 -17.07
C GLY A 28 1.23 16.28 -17.56
N ALA A 29 0.43 16.61 -18.57
CA ALA A 29 -0.55 15.70 -19.15
C ALA A 29 0.10 14.50 -19.86
N ALA A 30 1.19 14.73 -20.60
CA ALA A 30 1.94 13.67 -21.26
C ALA A 30 2.60 12.74 -20.23
N GLY A 31 3.22 13.30 -19.19
CA GLY A 31 3.78 12.55 -18.07
C GLY A 31 2.70 11.73 -17.36
N TYR A 32 1.57 12.35 -17.01
CA TYR A 32 0.44 11.66 -16.40
C TYR A 32 -0.02 10.49 -17.27
N LYS A 33 -0.25 10.70 -18.56
CA LYS A 33 -0.69 9.65 -19.49
C LYS A 33 0.35 8.53 -19.67
N LEU A 34 1.63 8.83 -19.55
CA LEU A 34 2.72 7.85 -19.63
C LEU A 34 2.74 6.91 -18.40
N PHE A 35 2.29 7.37 -17.24
CA PHE A 35 2.33 6.61 -15.98
C PHE A 35 0.98 6.06 -15.53
N SER A 36 -0.13 6.69 -15.88
CA SER A 36 -1.48 6.35 -15.37
C SER A 36 -2.14 5.15 -16.04
N GLY A 37 -1.61 4.67 -17.17
CA GLY A 37 -2.18 3.54 -17.93
C GLY A 37 -1.32 2.28 -17.99
N LYS A 38 -0.18 2.26 -17.30
CA LYS A 38 0.73 1.11 -17.30
C LYS A 38 0.18 0.01 -16.39
N SER A 39 0.19 -1.22 -16.89
CA SER A 39 -0.17 -2.38 -16.07
C SER A 39 0.87 -2.57 -14.95
N ILE A 40 0.52 -3.35 -13.94
CA ILE A 40 1.45 -3.63 -12.84
C ILE A 40 2.72 -4.32 -13.33
N ASP A 41 2.60 -5.14 -14.37
CA ASP A 41 3.72 -5.84 -15.00
C ASP A 41 4.61 -4.87 -15.79
N ASP A 42 4.03 -3.81 -16.38
CA ASP A 42 4.80 -2.74 -17.03
C ASP A 42 5.59 -1.87 -16.04
N LEU A 43 5.12 -1.77 -14.79
CA LEU A 43 5.76 -0.98 -13.74
C LEU A 43 6.83 -1.76 -12.96
N TYR A 44 6.54 -3.02 -12.62
CA TYR A 44 7.36 -3.83 -11.71
C TYR A 44 7.92 -5.11 -12.33
N GLY A 45 7.68 -5.32 -13.62
CA GLY A 45 7.99 -6.56 -14.32
C GLY A 45 6.97 -7.66 -14.03
N PRO A 46 6.85 -8.65 -14.94
CA PRO A 46 6.01 -9.82 -14.71
C PRO A 46 6.46 -10.55 -13.44
N TYR A 47 5.52 -11.23 -12.80
CA TYR A 47 5.91 -12.18 -11.75
C TYR A 47 6.85 -13.24 -12.37
N PRO A 48 7.99 -13.59 -11.75
CA PRO A 48 8.95 -14.48 -12.40
C PRO A 48 8.31 -15.84 -12.70
N ASP A 49 8.34 -16.27 -13.97
CA ASP A 49 7.80 -17.57 -14.39
C ASP A 49 8.44 -18.76 -13.64
N ASN A 50 9.67 -18.54 -13.16
CA ASN A 50 10.45 -19.50 -12.38
C ASN A 50 10.30 -19.36 -10.86
N ALA A 51 9.40 -18.50 -10.37
CA ALA A 51 9.06 -18.41 -8.95
C ALA A 51 8.31 -19.68 -8.52
N LYS A 52 9.05 -20.79 -8.45
CA LYS A 52 8.54 -22.06 -7.94
C LYS A 52 8.20 -21.86 -6.47
N LEU A 53 6.95 -22.14 -6.12
CA LEU A 53 6.59 -22.40 -4.73
C LEU A 53 7.57 -23.45 -4.22
N LYS A 54 8.42 -23.09 -3.25
CA LYS A 54 9.22 -24.07 -2.52
C LYS A 54 8.30 -24.63 -1.46
N PRO A 55 7.71 -25.82 -1.65
CA PRO A 55 6.87 -26.40 -0.61
C PRO A 55 7.74 -26.53 0.64
N LEU A 56 7.21 -26.08 1.78
CA LEU A 56 7.88 -26.29 3.06
C LEU A 56 8.01 -27.80 3.26
N LYS A 57 9.25 -28.28 3.36
CA LYS A 57 9.52 -29.68 3.67
C LYS A 57 9.17 -29.89 5.14
N LEU A 58 8.15 -30.69 5.42
CA LEU A 58 7.84 -31.10 6.78
C LEU A 58 9.08 -31.81 7.36
N SER A 59 9.57 -31.33 8.49
CA SER A 59 10.74 -31.91 9.18
C SER A 59 10.45 -33.32 9.70
N ASN A 60 9.20 -33.60 10.08
CA ASN A 60 8.71 -34.91 10.48
C ASN A 60 7.32 -35.18 9.86
N PRO A 61 7.22 -35.96 8.77
CA PRO A 61 5.94 -36.30 8.13
C PRO A 61 4.97 -37.07 9.03
N SER A 62 5.49 -37.76 10.06
CA SER A 62 4.73 -38.56 11.01
C SER A 62 4.30 -37.77 12.25
N ALA A 63 4.72 -36.51 12.38
CA ALA A 63 4.26 -35.66 13.47
C ALA A 63 2.74 -35.43 13.36
N PRO A 64 2.01 -35.40 14.49
CA PRO A 64 0.63 -34.94 14.49
C PRO A 64 0.53 -33.57 13.82
N LYS A 65 -0.41 -33.41 12.90
CA LYS A 65 -0.63 -32.12 12.23
C LYS A 65 -1.14 -31.11 13.27
N PRO A 66 -0.47 -29.97 13.46
CA PRO A 66 -0.96 -28.96 14.39
C PRO A 66 -2.25 -28.34 13.83
N ASN A 67 -3.13 -27.93 14.74
CA ASN A 67 -4.21 -27.01 14.39
C ASN A 67 -3.62 -25.60 14.28
N VAL A 68 -3.87 -24.92 13.17
CA VAL A 68 -3.45 -23.53 12.97
C VAL A 68 -4.67 -22.63 13.12
N ILE A 69 -4.65 -21.76 14.12
CA ILE A 69 -5.71 -20.78 14.38
C ILE A 69 -5.13 -19.39 14.12
N ILE A 70 -5.79 -18.64 13.24
CA ILE A 70 -5.45 -17.24 12.94
C ILE A 70 -6.52 -16.37 13.58
N VAL A 71 -6.13 -15.59 14.60
CA VAL A 71 -6.98 -14.53 15.18
C VAL A 71 -6.53 -13.21 14.56
N TYR A 72 -7.41 -12.59 13.77
CA TYR A 72 -7.12 -11.38 13.04
C TYR A 72 -8.14 -10.30 13.40
N CYS A 73 -7.69 -9.20 13.99
CA CYS A 73 -8.54 -8.10 14.46
C CYS A 73 -8.59 -6.98 13.42
N ASP A 74 -9.76 -6.40 13.21
CA ASP A 74 -9.92 -5.20 12.37
C ASP A 74 -9.61 -3.96 13.22
N ASP A 75 -8.82 -3.03 12.66
CA ASP A 75 -8.47 -1.73 13.26
C ASP A 75 -7.89 -1.75 14.70
N LEU A 76 -7.29 -2.85 15.14
CA LEU A 76 -6.60 -2.91 16.42
C LEU A 76 -5.27 -2.14 16.38
N GLY A 77 -5.15 -1.08 17.16
CA GLY A 77 -3.96 -0.25 17.24
C GLY A 77 -2.80 -0.96 17.96
N TYR A 78 -1.57 -0.66 17.55
CA TYR A 78 -0.35 -1.22 18.17
C TYR A 78 -0.29 -0.95 19.68
N GLY A 79 -0.71 0.24 20.10
CA GLY A 79 -0.70 0.66 21.50
C GLY A 79 -1.94 0.26 22.31
N ASP A 80 -2.87 -0.52 21.76
CA ASP A 80 -4.12 -0.86 22.45
C ASP A 80 -3.97 -2.00 23.47
N LEU A 81 -2.94 -2.84 23.30
CA LEU A 81 -2.73 -4.02 24.13
C LEU A 81 -1.79 -3.74 25.30
N GLY A 82 -2.05 -4.40 26.43
CA GLY A 82 -1.21 -4.33 27.62
C GLY A 82 0.23 -4.74 27.34
N CYS A 83 0.43 -5.81 26.57
CA CYS A 83 1.75 -6.31 26.17
C CYS A 83 2.56 -5.36 25.26
N TYR A 84 1.95 -4.30 24.73
CA TYR A 84 2.63 -3.20 24.01
C TYR A 84 2.67 -1.89 24.80
N GLY A 85 2.26 -1.91 26.07
CA GLY A 85 2.42 -0.79 27.00
C GLY A 85 1.13 -0.07 27.38
N ASN A 86 -0.04 -0.50 26.91
CA ASN A 86 -1.31 0.08 27.36
C ASN A 86 -1.54 -0.20 28.85
N ARG A 87 -1.88 0.85 29.63
CA ARG A 87 -2.13 0.73 31.08
C ARG A 87 -3.61 0.81 31.46
N VAL A 88 -4.48 1.15 30.50
CA VAL A 88 -5.90 1.42 30.73
C VAL A 88 -6.75 0.24 30.25
N ILE A 89 -6.51 -0.23 29.04
CA ILE A 89 -7.23 -1.36 28.44
C ILE A 89 -6.64 -2.65 28.97
N ARG A 90 -7.49 -3.53 29.53
CA ARG A 90 -7.07 -4.81 30.10
C ARG A 90 -7.24 -5.92 29.06
N THR A 91 -6.12 -6.50 28.61
CA THR A 91 -6.10 -7.56 27.59
C THR A 91 -5.44 -8.86 28.08
N PRO A 92 -5.84 -9.40 29.27
CA PRO A 92 -5.06 -10.44 29.96
C PRO A 92 -4.86 -11.73 29.15
N ASN A 93 -5.83 -12.09 28.29
CA ASN A 93 -5.70 -13.28 27.44
C ASN A 93 -4.68 -13.09 26.32
N ILE A 94 -4.66 -11.91 25.68
CA ILE A 94 -3.69 -11.59 24.62
C ILE A 94 -2.29 -11.39 25.23
N ASP A 95 -2.23 -10.76 26.40
CA ASP A 95 -0.98 -10.59 27.16
C ASP A 95 -0.41 -11.94 27.59
N GLY A 96 -1.28 -12.88 27.98
CA GLY A 96 -0.93 -14.28 28.26
C GLY A 96 -0.31 -14.98 27.05
N LEU A 97 -0.94 -14.87 25.87
CA LEU A 97 -0.40 -15.41 24.62
C LEU A 97 0.97 -14.84 24.26
N ALA A 98 1.16 -13.53 24.47
CA ALA A 98 2.44 -12.87 24.20
C ALA A 98 3.55 -13.31 25.17
N ARG A 99 3.22 -13.56 26.44
CA ARG A 99 4.13 -14.04 27.49
C ARG A 99 4.53 -15.50 27.30
N ASP A 100 3.58 -16.35 26.93
CA ASP A 100 3.80 -17.80 26.80
C ASP A 100 4.27 -18.20 25.39
N GLY A 101 4.34 -17.23 24.47
CA GLY A 101 4.70 -17.42 23.08
C GLY A 101 5.74 -16.41 22.58
N MET A 102 5.54 -15.95 21.34
CA MET A 102 6.40 -14.97 20.69
C MET A 102 5.62 -13.69 20.42
N ARG A 103 6.22 -12.54 20.72
CA ARG A 103 5.68 -11.21 20.45
C ARG A 103 6.57 -10.48 19.47
N PHE A 104 5.99 -9.95 18.39
CA PHE A 104 6.72 -9.16 17.39
C PHE A 104 6.58 -7.67 17.70
N THR A 105 7.69 -6.96 17.86
CA THR A 105 7.67 -5.49 18.05
C THR A 105 7.49 -4.74 16.73
N ASP A 106 7.82 -5.39 15.62
CA ASP A 106 7.86 -4.84 14.27
C ASP A 106 7.04 -5.70 13.30
N TYR A 107 5.71 -5.68 13.47
CA TYR A 107 4.76 -6.35 12.58
C TYR A 107 4.02 -5.33 11.72
N TYR A 108 4.34 -5.28 10.44
CA TYR A 108 3.73 -4.35 9.48
C TYR A 108 2.67 -5.06 8.66
N SER A 109 1.47 -4.45 8.60
CA SER A 109 0.45 -4.88 7.65
C SER A 109 0.94 -4.67 6.22
N CYS A 110 0.56 -5.58 5.30
CA CYS A 110 0.84 -5.43 3.88
C CYS A 110 0.19 -4.17 3.27
N ASN A 111 -0.87 -3.64 3.90
CA ASN A 111 -1.53 -2.41 3.51
C ASN A 111 -2.26 -1.77 4.69
N ALA A 112 -2.43 -0.44 4.66
CA ALA A 112 -3.14 0.32 5.68
C ALA A 112 -4.68 0.24 5.55
N VAL A 113 -5.25 -0.41 4.52
CA VAL A 113 -6.71 -0.58 4.37
C VAL A 113 -7.13 -2.05 4.30
N CYS A 114 -8.37 -2.31 4.72
CA CYS A 114 -8.82 -3.63 5.16
C CYS A 114 -8.74 -4.72 4.07
N ALA A 115 -9.29 -4.48 2.87
CA ALA A 115 -9.30 -5.46 1.78
C ALA A 115 -7.88 -5.84 1.27
N PRO A 116 -7.00 -4.89 0.89
CA PRO A 116 -5.64 -5.19 0.48
C PRO A 116 -4.80 -5.79 1.63
N SER A 117 -5.03 -5.39 2.88
CA SER A 117 -4.38 -6.00 4.05
C SER A 117 -4.71 -7.50 4.15
N ARG A 118 -6.00 -7.85 4.09
CA ARG A 118 -6.48 -9.24 4.09
C ARG A 118 -5.99 -10.01 2.88
N ALA A 119 -5.94 -9.40 1.70
CA ALA A 119 -5.39 -10.02 0.50
C ALA A 119 -3.91 -10.40 0.71
N GLY A 120 -3.13 -9.53 1.34
CA GLY A 120 -1.74 -9.81 1.70
C GLY A 120 -1.59 -11.01 2.62
N LEU A 121 -2.39 -11.06 3.70
CA LEU A 121 -2.40 -12.18 4.64
C LEU A 121 -2.77 -13.52 3.99
N LEU A 122 -3.84 -13.54 3.19
CA LEU A 122 -4.38 -14.78 2.63
C LEU A 122 -3.55 -15.35 1.47
N THR A 123 -2.89 -14.48 0.71
CA THR A 123 -2.14 -14.88 -0.49
C THR A 123 -0.64 -14.95 -0.27
N GLY A 124 -0.12 -14.33 0.79
CA GLY A 124 1.31 -14.14 1.00
C GLY A 124 1.96 -13.26 -0.08
N ARG A 125 1.17 -12.43 -0.79
CA ARG A 125 1.63 -11.57 -1.89
C ARG A 125 1.32 -10.12 -1.56
N TYR A 126 2.13 -9.22 -2.10
CA TYR A 126 1.80 -7.80 -2.02
C TYR A 126 0.44 -7.52 -2.69
N PRO A 127 -0.39 -6.61 -2.14
CA PRO A 127 -1.76 -6.39 -2.61
C PRO A 127 -1.85 -6.06 -4.11
N PHE A 128 -0.91 -5.26 -4.62
CA PHE A 128 -0.84 -4.93 -6.05
C PHE A 128 -0.63 -6.15 -6.97
N ARG A 129 -0.05 -7.24 -6.46
CA ARG A 129 0.11 -8.52 -7.18
C ARG A 129 -1.12 -9.44 -7.08
N THR A 130 -2.16 -9.00 -6.39
CA THR A 130 -3.44 -9.69 -6.22
C THR A 130 -4.59 -8.98 -6.95
N GLY A 131 -4.38 -7.74 -7.42
CA GLY A 131 -5.43 -6.89 -7.97
C GLY A 131 -6.32 -6.20 -6.91
N ILE A 132 -6.24 -6.62 -5.65
CA ILE A 132 -6.95 -5.99 -4.53
C ILE A 132 -6.09 -4.85 -4.01
N ILE A 133 -6.30 -3.64 -4.54
CA ILE A 133 -5.52 -2.43 -4.19
C ILE A 133 -6.31 -1.40 -3.37
N GLY A 134 -7.61 -1.65 -3.15
CA GLY A 134 -8.49 -0.78 -2.38
C GLY A 134 -9.67 -1.57 -1.81
N ASN A 135 -10.44 -0.91 -0.94
CA ASN A 135 -11.67 -1.50 -0.42
C ASN A 135 -12.74 -1.55 -1.53
N PRO A 136 -13.52 -2.63 -1.61
CA PRO A 136 -14.69 -2.66 -2.49
C PRO A 136 -15.71 -1.67 -1.95
N TYR A 137 -16.02 -0.65 -2.73
CA TYR A 137 -17.20 0.18 -2.52
C TYR A 137 -18.34 -0.37 -3.37
N PRO A 138 -19.61 -0.32 -2.90
CA PRO A 138 -20.73 -0.59 -3.78
C PRO A 138 -20.62 0.33 -5.00
N ALA A 139 -20.80 -0.23 -6.19
CA ALA A 139 -20.93 0.59 -7.38
C ALA A 139 -22.13 1.52 -7.17
N GLU A 140 -21.94 2.81 -7.44
CA GLU A 140 -23.10 3.70 -7.62
C GLU A 140 -23.84 3.17 -8.86
N ASN A 141 -24.98 2.54 -8.60
CA ASN A 141 -25.90 2.07 -9.65
C ASN A 141 -26.64 3.26 -10.25
#